data_AF-B1ZRC2-F1
#
_entry.id   AF-B1ZRC2-F1
#
_cell.length_a   1.000
_cell.length_b   1.000
_cell.length_c   1.000
_cell.angle_alpha   90.00
_cell.angle_beta   90.00
_cell.angle_gamma   90.00
#
_symmetry.space_group_name_H-M   'P 1'
#
loop_
_entity.id
_entity.type
_entity.pdbx_description
1 polymer ?
#
loop_
_entity_poly.entity_id
_entity_poly.type
_entity_poly.pdbx_seq_one_letter_code
_entity_poly.pdbx_strand_id
1 'polypeptide(L)'
;MKLLSSVVMVAAVLASGCIGPGRPPHAYFPPIAEEYYVCGKCGSLHGGIYGKGPLERFDTAKAPRCWHRWRQISKHEFQRVAAEQFPGEWEKASPYVKRP
;
A
#
# COMPACT_ATOMS: atom_id res chain seq x y z
N MET A 1 -9.87 -48.19 18.40
CA MET A 1 -9.60 -47.00 19.23
C MET A 1 -9.52 -45.81 18.30
N LYS A 2 -10.39 -44.81 18.50
CA LYS A 2 -10.55 -43.62 17.65
C LYS A 2 -9.50 -42.58 18.07
N LEU A 3 -8.63 -42.15 17.18
CA LEU A 3 -7.78 -40.97 17.41
C LEU A 3 -8.35 -39.83 16.57
N LEU A 4 -9.02 -38.93 17.29
CA LEU A 4 -9.64 -37.70 16.81
C LEU A 4 -8.58 -36.64 16.53
N SER A 5 -8.73 -36.01 15.37
CA SER A 5 -8.76 -34.55 15.15
C SER A 5 -7.88 -33.65 16.02
N SER A 6 -7.00 -32.87 15.37
CA SER A 6 -6.77 -31.47 15.74
C SER A 6 -6.25 -30.67 14.55
N VAL A 7 -7.17 -29.90 13.98
CA VAL A 7 -6.98 -28.83 13.00
C VAL A 7 -6.43 -27.61 13.73
N VAL A 8 -5.34 -27.01 13.26
CA VAL A 8 -5.00 -25.61 13.56
C VAL A 8 -4.70 -24.90 12.24
N MET A 9 -5.78 -24.58 11.53
CA MET A 9 -5.76 -23.67 10.39
C MET A 9 -5.64 -22.25 10.96
N VAL A 10 -4.43 -21.69 10.99
CA VAL A 10 -4.24 -20.27 11.30
C VAL A 10 -4.55 -19.48 10.03
N ALA A 11 -5.85 -19.34 9.73
CA ALA A 11 -6.32 -18.31 8.81
C ALA A 11 -6.22 -16.98 9.55
N ALA A 12 -5.11 -16.27 9.35
CA ALA A 12 -4.93 -14.91 9.84
C ALA A 12 -5.99 -14.01 9.21
N VAL A 13 -7.03 -13.73 10.00
CA VAL A 13 -8.03 -12.70 9.76
C VAL A 13 -7.32 -11.35 9.79
N LEU A 14 -6.90 -10.84 8.63
CA LEU A 14 -6.59 -9.43 8.47
C LEU A 14 -7.85 -8.70 8.02
N ALA A 15 -8.48 -8.10 9.02
CA ALA A 15 -9.68 -7.30 8.93
C ALA A 15 -9.61 -6.22 7.83
N SER A 16 -10.61 -6.25 6.95
CA SER A 16 -11.51 -5.12 6.64
C SER A 16 -10.90 -3.72 6.54
N GLY A 17 -10.15 -3.46 5.47
CA GLY A 17 -9.89 -2.11 4.95
C GLY A 17 -10.69 -1.84 3.66
N CYS A 18 -12.02 -1.81 3.75
CA CYS A 18 -12.90 -1.48 2.62
C CYS A 18 -13.49 -0.08 2.82
N ILE A 19 -12.83 0.97 2.33
CA ILE A 19 -13.42 2.32 2.27
C ILE A 19 -13.28 2.89 0.86
N GLY A 20 -14.41 2.92 0.15
CA GLY A 20 -14.79 3.95 -0.83
C GLY A 20 -13.88 4.25 -2.04
N PRO A 21 -14.30 5.17 -2.93
CA PRO A 21 -13.52 5.55 -4.09
C PRO A 21 -12.28 6.36 -3.66
N GLY A 22 -11.10 5.79 -3.93
CA GLY A 22 -10.06 6.53 -4.64
C GLY A 22 -9.07 7.38 -3.85
N ARG A 23 -8.97 7.29 -2.53
CA ARG A 23 -7.85 7.89 -1.77
C ARG A 23 -7.39 6.98 -0.61
N PRO A 24 -6.09 6.94 -0.30
CA PRO A 24 -5.58 6.15 0.83
C PRO A 24 -6.07 6.72 2.17
N PRO A 25 -6.08 5.90 3.25
CA PRO A 25 -6.78 6.19 4.51
C PRO A 25 -6.51 7.56 5.14
N HIS A 26 -5.33 8.15 4.95
CA HIS A 26 -4.93 9.40 5.60
C HIS A 26 -4.80 10.61 4.65
N ALA A 27 -5.54 10.64 3.53
CA ALA A 27 -5.44 11.74 2.57
C ALA A 27 -6.05 13.09 3.02
N TYR A 28 -6.92 13.12 4.04
CA TYR A 28 -7.68 14.33 4.41
C TYR A 28 -7.23 15.01 5.71
N PHE A 29 -6.92 14.25 6.76
CA PHE A 29 -6.38 14.77 8.04
C PHE A 29 -5.33 13.82 8.62
N PRO A 30 -4.20 13.66 7.92
CA PRO A 30 -3.18 12.75 8.38
C PRO A 30 -2.51 13.18 9.69
N PRO A 31 -2.26 12.26 10.64
CA PRO A 31 -1.18 12.47 11.59
C PRO A 31 0.15 12.63 10.83
N ILE A 32 1.14 13.31 11.41
CA ILE A 32 2.49 13.33 10.83
C ILE A 32 3.08 11.92 10.99
N ALA A 33 2.89 11.10 9.96
CA ALA A 33 3.21 9.67 9.99
C ALA A 33 3.77 9.23 8.63
N GLU A 34 4.72 8.30 8.67
CA GLU A 34 5.27 7.69 7.47
C GLU A 34 4.48 6.42 7.15
N GLU A 35 3.81 6.41 6.00
CA GLU A 35 2.92 5.32 5.62
C GLU A 35 2.96 5.03 4.13
N TYR A 36 2.72 3.78 3.78
CA TYR A 36 2.83 3.28 2.42
C TYR A 36 1.69 2.33 2.10
N TYR A 37 1.15 2.45 0.90
CA TYR A 37 -0.05 1.74 0.48
C TYR A 37 0.12 1.19 -0.93
N VAL A 38 -0.45 0.02 -1.15
CA VAL A 38 -0.65 -0.58 -2.48
C VAL A 38 -2.13 -0.79 -2.74
N CYS A 39 -2.57 -0.54 -3.96
CA CYS A 39 -3.90 -0.88 -4.39
C CYS A 39 -3.97 -2.35 -4.78
N GLY A 40 -4.73 -3.15 -4.04
CA GLY A 40 -4.92 -4.58 -4.33
C GLY A 40 -5.69 -4.88 -5.62
N LYS A 41 -6.20 -3.86 -6.33
CA LYS A 41 -6.92 -4.03 -7.61
C LYS A 41 -6.08 -3.63 -8.82
N CYS A 42 -5.51 -2.43 -8.82
CA CYS A 42 -4.79 -1.90 -9.97
C CYS A 42 -3.27 -1.91 -9.81
N GLY A 43 -2.73 -2.24 -8.63
CA GLY A 43 -1.29 -2.23 -8.37
C GLY A 43 -0.69 -0.83 -8.15
N SER A 44 -1.49 0.24 -8.21
CA SER A 44 -0.98 1.59 -7.91
C SER A 44 -0.41 1.66 -6.49
N LEU A 45 0.57 2.52 -6.29
CA LEU A 45 1.19 2.79 -5.01
C LEU A 45 0.93 4.22 -4.57
N HIS A 46 0.85 4.43 -3.26
CA HIS A 46 0.80 5.76 -2.67
C HIS A 46 1.45 5.74 -1.29
N GLY A 47 2.33 6.69 -0.98
CA GLY A 47 2.99 6.69 0.32
C GLY A 47 4.02 7.80 0.51
N GLY A 48 4.55 7.90 1.71
CA GLY A 48 5.49 8.94 2.12
C GLY A 48 5.14 9.48 3.51
N ILE A 49 5.53 10.72 3.78
CA ILE A 49 5.24 11.36 5.07
C ILE A 49 3.90 12.09 4.95
N TYR A 50 2.86 11.48 5.47
CA TYR A 50 1.54 12.08 5.57
C TYR A 50 1.57 13.27 6.54
N GLY A 51 0.75 14.30 6.29
CA GLY A 51 0.66 15.53 7.11
C GLY A 51 1.78 16.55 6.92
N LYS A 52 2.96 16.12 6.49
CA LYS A 52 4.12 16.99 6.24
C LYS A 52 4.60 16.98 4.79
N GLY A 53 4.40 15.87 4.08
CA GLY A 53 5.02 15.60 2.79
C GLY A 53 6.51 15.25 2.90
N PRO A 54 7.14 14.80 1.80
CA PRO A 54 6.55 14.55 0.48
C PRO A 54 5.72 13.25 0.45
N LEU A 55 4.75 13.23 -0.47
CA LEU A 55 3.99 12.03 -0.83
C LEU A 55 4.30 11.66 -2.27
N GLU A 56 4.49 10.37 -2.51
CA GLU A 56 4.68 9.80 -3.84
C GLU A 56 3.46 9.00 -4.24
N ARG A 57 3.20 9.02 -5.56
CA ARG A 57 2.11 8.29 -6.17
C ARG A 57 2.59 7.65 -7.47
N PHE A 58 2.34 6.35 -7.59
CA PHE A 58 2.67 5.56 -8.78
C PHE A 58 1.38 4.95 -9.30
N ASP A 59 0.90 5.43 -10.45
CA ASP A 59 -0.37 5.00 -11.01
C ASP A 59 -0.18 4.06 -12.20
N THR A 60 -0.88 2.93 -12.19
CA THR A 60 -0.96 2.08 -13.38
C THR A 60 -1.96 2.66 -14.38
N ALA A 61 -1.90 2.19 -15.63
CA ALA A 61 -2.88 2.55 -16.65
C ALA A 61 -4.34 2.24 -16.26
N LYS A 62 -4.57 1.34 -15.30
CA LYS A 62 -5.90 0.97 -14.78
C LYS A 62 -6.41 1.93 -13.71
N ALA A 63 -5.55 2.77 -13.12
CA ALA A 63 -5.89 3.66 -12.02
C ALA A 63 -7.09 4.59 -12.29
N PRO A 64 -7.24 5.23 -13.47
CA PRO A 64 -8.36 6.15 -13.72
C PRO A 64 -9.75 5.51 -13.63
N ARG A 65 -9.84 4.20 -13.83
CA ARG A 65 -11.09 3.42 -13.74
C ARG A 65 -11.15 2.57 -12.48
N CYS A 66 -10.14 2.65 -11.62
CA CYS A 66 -10.01 1.80 -10.45
C CYS A 66 -10.74 2.40 -9.25
N TRP A 67 -11.65 1.62 -8.68
CA TRP A 67 -12.14 1.85 -7.32
C TRP A 67 -11.12 1.29 -6.34
N HIS A 68 -10.11 2.11 -6.06
CA HIS A 68 -8.92 1.71 -5.32
C HIS A 68 -9.26 1.02 -4.00
N ARG A 69 -8.67 -0.16 -3.79
CA ARG A 69 -8.67 -0.86 -2.50
C ARG A 69 -7.27 -0.80 -1.93
N TRP A 70 -7.01 0.22 -1.12
CA TRP A 70 -5.70 0.44 -0.52
C TRP A 70 -5.45 -0.55 0.62
N ARG A 71 -4.26 -1.13 0.63
CA ARG A 71 -3.73 -1.98 1.70
C ARG A 71 -2.40 -1.37 2.14
N GLN A 72 -2.24 -1.16 3.44
CA GLN A 72 -0.97 -0.69 3.98
C GLN A 72 0.10 -1.76 3.79
N ILE A 73 1.30 -1.32 3.41
CA ILE A 73 2.49 -2.15 3.23
C ILE A 73 3.68 -1.50 3.93
N SER A 74 4.75 -2.27 4.10
CA SER A 74 6.00 -1.73 4.63
C SER A 74 6.67 -0.78 3.63
N LYS A 75 7.51 0.12 4.14
CA LYS A 75 8.38 0.97 3.30
C LYS A 75 9.25 0.14 2.35
N HIS A 76 9.86 -0.92 2.86
CA HIS A 76 10.70 -1.81 2.06
C HIS A 76 9.91 -2.48 0.92
N GLU A 77 8.69 -2.97 1.20
CA GLU A 77 7.81 -3.51 0.17
C GLU A 77 7.42 -2.44 -0.86
N PHE A 78 7.13 -1.22 -0.42
CA PHE A 78 6.79 -0.10 -1.30
C PHE A 78 7.96 0.25 -2.24
N GLN A 79 9.16 0.40 -1.69
CA GLN A 79 10.38 0.70 -2.45
C GLN A 79 10.66 -0.38 -3.50
N ARG A 80 10.55 -1.66 -3.09
CA ARG A 80 10.74 -2.80 -3.99
C ARG A 80 9.73 -2.77 -5.14
N VAL A 81 8.44 -2.64 -4.83
CA VAL A 81 7.38 -2.64 -5.85
C VAL A 81 7.48 -1.41 -6.75
N ALA A 82 7.83 -0.25 -6.21
CA ALA A 82 8.03 0.97 -7.00
C ALA A 82 9.20 0.83 -7.97
N ALA A 83 10.35 0.34 -7.51
CA ALA A 83 11.52 0.12 -8.35
C ALA A 83 11.28 -0.94 -9.44
N GLU A 84 10.56 -2.01 -9.12
CA GLU A 84 10.25 -3.11 -10.04
C GLU A 84 9.19 -2.73 -11.10
N GLN A 85 8.11 -2.06 -10.71
CA GLN A 85 6.94 -1.83 -11.57
C GLN A 85 6.89 -0.45 -12.22
N PHE A 86 7.59 0.53 -11.64
CA PHE A 86 7.53 1.94 -12.04
C PHE A 86 8.95 2.53 -12.17
N PRO A 87 9.89 1.88 -12.90
CA PRO A 87 11.31 2.27 -12.87
C PRO A 87 11.54 3.73 -13.28
N GLY A 88 10.79 4.24 -14.26
CA GLY A 88 10.91 5.61 -14.74
C GLY A 88 10.34 6.67 -13.78
N GLU A 89 9.20 6.39 -13.14
CA GLU A 89 8.70 7.27 -12.07
C GLU A 89 9.57 7.17 -10.82
N TRP A 90 10.06 5.97 -10.50
CA TRP A 90 10.90 5.70 -9.34
C TRP A 90 12.21 6.48 -9.41
N GLU A 91 12.84 6.59 -10.58
CA GLU A 91 14.04 7.41 -10.77
C GLU A 91 13.81 8.87 -10.34
N LYS A 92 12.61 9.41 -10.59
CA LYS A 92 12.23 10.79 -10.27
C LYS A 92 11.67 10.96 -8.85
N ALA A 93 11.35 9.86 -8.18
CA ALA A 93 10.78 9.89 -6.83
C ALA A 93 11.74 10.55 -5.83
N SER A 94 11.16 11.16 -4.80
CA SER A 94 11.87 11.92 -3.79
C SER A 94 12.91 11.07 -3.03
N PRO A 95 14.07 11.64 -2.66
CA PRO A 95 15.05 10.96 -1.81
C PRO A 95 14.48 10.48 -0.46
N TYR A 96 13.42 11.11 0.05
CA TYR A 96 12.82 10.75 1.34
C TYR A 96 12.24 9.34 1.34
N VAL A 97 11.50 8.97 0.29
CA VAL A 97 10.96 7.60 0.16
C VAL A 97 12.01 6.58 -0.28
N LYS A 98 13.13 7.02 -0.87
CA LYS A 98 14.23 6.15 -1.31
C LYS A 98 15.20 5.76 -0.20
N ARG A 99 15.32 6.58 0.85
CA ARG A 99 16.17 6.25 2.00
C ARG A 99 15.64 5.00 2.70
N PRO A 100 16.51 4.07 3.13
CA PRO A 100 16.11 2.93 3.94
C PRO A 100 15.40 3.38 5.23
#